data_AF-A0A1X7M775-F1
#
_entry.id   AF-A0A1X7M775-F1
#
_cell.length_a   1.000
_cell.length_b   1.000
_cell.length_c   1.000
_cell.angle_alpha   90.00
_cell.angle_beta   90.00
_cell.angle_gamma   90.00
#
_symmetry.space_group_name_H-M   'P 1'
#
loop_
_entity.id
_entity.type
_entity.pdbx_description
1 polymer ?
#
loop_
_entity_poly.entity_id
_entity_poly.type
_entity_poly.pdbx_seq_one_letter_code
_entity_poly.pdbx_strand_id
1 'polypeptide(L)'
;MQTTPLEGMAPETFLDVERFQHYGIITVLPEGAMAIYADERASFILKKGTILETTCNEWHLKCKKAVIKASDSMMVKTPEVTATLKVTVQRPLTGQSGMSVGGDNDQGSTATIIGNINHASGTIYSVKIGTHKHDHAGRRIRHATQLT
;
A
#
# COMPACT_ATOMS: atom_id res chain seq x y z
N MET A 1 -37.65 -16.84 -35.35
CA MET A 1 -36.66 -16.50 -34.30
C MET A 1 -37.14 -17.17 -33.03
N GLN A 2 -36.33 -18.07 -32.47
CA GLN A 2 -36.69 -18.82 -31.27
C GLN A 2 -36.21 -18.03 -30.06
N THR A 3 -37.07 -17.75 -29.09
CA THR A 3 -36.72 -17.12 -27.81
C THR A 3 -36.71 -18.22 -26.75
N THR A 4 -35.70 -18.26 -25.88
CA THR A 4 -35.74 -19.12 -24.69
C THR A 4 -36.52 -18.40 -23.60
N PRO A 5 -37.70 -18.89 -23.16
CA PRO A 5 -38.41 -18.26 -22.07
C PRO A 5 -37.74 -18.70 -20.75
N LEU A 6 -37.11 -17.76 -20.06
CA LEU A 6 -36.92 -17.86 -18.62
C LEU A 6 -37.88 -16.84 -18.00
N GLU A 7 -38.86 -17.34 -17.26
CA GLU A 7 -40.00 -16.57 -16.77
C GLU A 7 -39.53 -15.39 -15.90
N GLY A 8 -39.84 -14.16 -16.31
CA GLY A 8 -39.73 -12.96 -15.46
C GLY A 8 -38.62 -11.95 -15.78
N MET A 9 -37.81 -12.14 -16.83
CA MET A 9 -36.82 -11.14 -17.26
C MET A 9 -37.05 -10.72 -18.71
N ALA A 10 -36.79 -9.44 -19.04
CA ALA A 10 -37.02 -8.88 -20.36
C ALA A 10 -36.41 -9.78 -21.45
N PRO A 11 -37.08 -10.01 -22.59
CA PRO A 11 -36.57 -10.89 -23.63
C PRO A 11 -35.34 -10.25 -24.27
N GLU A 12 -34.16 -10.75 -23.90
CA GLU A 12 -32.91 -10.38 -24.55
C GLU A 12 -32.79 -11.15 -25.87
N THR A 13 -32.28 -10.49 -26.91
CA THR A 13 -32.20 -11.13 -28.22
C THR A 13 -31.08 -12.17 -28.22
N PHE A 14 -31.24 -13.27 -28.96
CA PHE A 14 -30.19 -14.30 -29.10
C PHE A 14 -28.83 -13.70 -29.51
N LEU A 15 -28.84 -12.59 -30.24
CA LEU A 15 -27.66 -11.84 -30.63
C LEU A 15 -26.90 -11.23 -29.44
N ASP A 16 -27.61 -10.83 -28.38
CA ASP A 16 -27.02 -10.29 -27.15
C ASP A 16 -26.36 -11.41 -26.33
N VAL A 17 -26.98 -12.60 -26.27
CA VAL A 17 -26.42 -13.80 -25.61
C VAL A 17 -25.23 -14.38 -26.39
N GLU A 18 -25.32 -14.41 -27.73
CA GLU A 18 -24.24 -14.91 -28.62
C GLU A 18 -23.02 -13.97 -28.65
N ARG A 19 -23.19 -12.67 -28.42
CA ARG A 19 -22.06 -11.73 -28.31
C ARG A 19 -21.16 -11.98 -27.10
N PHE A 20 -21.71 -12.51 -26.00
CA PHE A 20 -20.89 -12.94 -24.86
C PHE A 20 -20.08 -14.22 -25.15
N GLN A 21 -20.49 -15.04 -26.13
CA GLN A 21 -19.80 -16.28 -26.51
C GLN A 21 -18.73 -16.08 -27.60
N HIS A 22 -18.76 -14.95 -28.32
CA HIS A 22 -17.97 -14.75 -29.53
C HIS A 22 -16.47 -14.50 -29.29
N TYR A 23 -16.05 -14.24 -28.05
CA TYR A 23 -14.64 -13.96 -27.72
C TYR A 23 -13.93 -15.00 -26.83
N GLY A 24 -14.43 -16.24 -26.78
CA GLY A 24 -13.56 -17.40 -26.53
C GLY A 24 -13.69 -18.09 -25.17
N ILE A 25 -14.28 -19.28 -25.24
CA ILE A 25 -14.12 -20.47 -24.36
C ILE A 25 -14.48 -20.27 -22.88
N ILE A 26 -15.74 -20.56 -22.54
CA ILE A 26 -16.12 -20.91 -21.17
C ILE A 26 -15.65 -22.35 -20.90
N THR A 27 -14.51 -22.52 -20.23
CA THR A 27 -14.31 -23.76 -19.46
C THR A 27 -15.23 -23.68 -18.25
N VAL A 28 -15.95 -24.77 -17.95
CA VAL A 28 -17.00 -24.85 -16.92
C VAL A 28 -16.57 -24.16 -15.63
N LEU A 29 -17.03 -22.93 -15.45
CA LEU A 29 -16.81 -22.16 -14.23
C LEU A 29 -17.75 -22.68 -13.15
N PRO A 30 -17.32 -22.71 -11.88
CA PRO A 30 -18.22 -22.98 -10.77
C PRO A 30 -19.43 -22.04 -10.83
N GLU A 31 -20.58 -22.52 -10.38
CA GLU A 31 -21.84 -21.76 -10.42
C GLU A 31 -21.66 -20.35 -9.83
N GLY A 32 -21.94 -19.32 -10.65
CA GLY A 32 -21.86 -17.91 -10.25
C GLY A 32 -20.54 -17.19 -10.54
N ALA A 33 -19.61 -17.79 -11.29
CA ALA A 33 -18.37 -17.13 -11.73
C ALA A 33 -18.43 -16.70 -13.21
N MET A 34 -17.79 -15.57 -13.53
CA MET A 34 -17.61 -15.03 -14.88
C MET A 34 -16.12 -14.73 -15.07
N ALA A 35 -15.53 -15.17 -16.18
CA ALA A 35 -14.14 -14.87 -16.52
C ALA A 35 -14.08 -14.20 -17.91
N ILE A 36 -13.27 -13.15 -18.03
CA ILE A 36 -12.88 -12.59 -19.33
C ILE A 36 -11.49 -13.13 -19.60
N TYR A 37 -11.37 -13.97 -20.63
CA TYR A 37 -10.10 -14.55 -21.05
C TYR A 37 -9.50 -13.70 -22.17
N ALA A 38 -8.24 -13.28 -22.02
CA ALA A 38 -7.51 -12.54 -23.03
C ALA A 38 -6.18 -13.26 -23.29
N ASP A 39 -6.18 -14.11 -24.34
CA ASP A 39 -5.10 -15.03 -24.71
C ASP A 39 -4.59 -15.95 -23.58
N GLU A 40 -3.73 -16.91 -23.93
CA GLU A 40 -3.30 -17.98 -23.01
C GLU A 40 -2.58 -17.51 -21.72
N ARG A 41 -2.20 -16.23 -21.62
CA ARG A 41 -1.27 -15.74 -20.59
C ARG A 41 -1.84 -14.72 -19.61
N ALA A 42 -3.08 -14.26 -19.80
CA ALA A 42 -3.72 -13.33 -18.89
C ALA A 42 -5.18 -13.72 -18.59
N SER A 43 -5.56 -13.68 -17.32
CA SER A 43 -6.94 -13.92 -16.91
C SER A 43 -7.42 -12.89 -15.90
N PHE A 44 -8.68 -12.46 -16.08
CA PHE A 44 -9.45 -11.68 -15.12
C PHE A 44 -10.66 -12.51 -14.70
N ILE A 45 -10.68 -12.94 -13.44
CA ILE A 45 -11.68 -13.87 -12.92
C ILE A 45 -12.49 -13.19 -11.80
N LEU A 46 -13.82 -13.22 -11.94
CA LEU A 46 -14.76 -12.90 -10.87
C LEU A 46 -15.23 -14.21 -10.22
N LYS A 47 -14.82 -14.48 -8.98
CA LYS A 47 -15.24 -15.67 -8.21
C LYS A 47 -16.51 -15.37 -7.40
N LYS A 48 -17.31 -16.41 -7.15
CA LYS A 48 -18.51 -16.36 -6.28
C LYS A 48 -18.15 -15.70 -4.94
N GLY A 49 -18.85 -14.63 -4.58
CA GLY A 49 -18.53 -13.84 -3.39
C GLY A 49 -17.64 -12.61 -3.65
N THR A 50 -17.62 -12.06 -4.88
CA THR A 50 -17.07 -10.72 -5.24
C THR A 50 -15.55 -10.58 -5.31
N ILE A 51 -14.81 -11.68 -5.42
CA ILE A 51 -13.35 -11.65 -5.54
C ILE A 51 -12.96 -11.40 -7.00
N LEU A 52 -12.19 -10.33 -7.25
CA LEU A 52 -11.48 -10.11 -8.51
C LEU A 52 -10.05 -10.65 -8.38
N GLU A 53 -9.70 -11.61 -9.24
CA GLU A 53 -8.35 -12.16 -9.33
C GLU A 53 -7.77 -11.91 -10.72
N THR A 54 -6.57 -11.37 -10.75
CA THR A 54 -5.83 -11.07 -11.98
C THR A 54 -4.54 -11.86 -11.97
N THR A 55 -4.33 -12.66 -13.01
CA THR A 55 -3.06 -13.37 -13.25
C THR A 55 -2.48 -12.88 -14.57
N CYS A 56 -1.23 -12.39 -14.54
CA CYS A 56 -0.54 -11.84 -15.70
C CYS A 56 0.97 -11.75 -15.46
N ASN A 57 1.76 -11.66 -16.54
CA ASN A 57 3.21 -11.40 -16.44
C ASN A 57 3.52 -9.95 -16.05
N GLU A 58 2.80 -8.98 -16.62
CA GLU A 58 2.92 -7.56 -16.31
C GLU A 58 1.54 -6.94 -16.09
N TRP A 59 1.40 -6.16 -15.02
CA TRP A 59 0.18 -5.42 -14.72
C TRP A 59 0.44 -3.91 -14.78
N HIS A 60 -0.10 -3.25 -15.79
CA HIS A 60 0.04 -1.79 -15.98
C HIS A 60 -1.23 -1.08 -15.51
N LEU A 61 -1.18 -0.39 -14.37
CA LEU A 61 -2.27 0.46 -13.88
C LEU A 61 -1.99 1.94 -14.18
N LYS A 62 -2.31 2.38 -15.39
CA LYS A 62 -2.15 3.79 -15.81
C LYS A 62 -3.44 4.56 -15.60
N CYS A 63 -3.47 5.42 -14.58
CA CYS A 63 -4.64 6.26 -14.29
C CYS A 63 -4.22 7.61 -13.69
N LYS A 64 -5.10 8.61 -13.76
CA LYS A 64 -4.88 9.92 -13.13
C LYS A 64 -4.99 9.86 -11.60
N LYS A 65 -5.85 8.98 -11.08
CA LYS A 65 -6.11 8.80 -9.64
C LYS A 65 -6.51 7.35 -9.36
N ALA A 66 -5.80 6.70 -8.46
CA ALA A 66 -6.18 5.41 -7.89
C ALA A 66 -6.64 5.61 -6.43
N VAL A 67 -7.73 4.98 -6.04
CA VAL A 67 -8.23 4.99 -4.65
C VAL A 67 -8.51 3.56 -4.23
N ILE A 68 -7.81 3.09 -3.20
CA ILE A 68 -8.00 1.76 -2.62
C ILE A 68 -8.62 1.96 -1.24
N LYS A 69 -9.82 1.40 -1.03
CA LYS A 69 -10.51 1.40 0.26
C LYS A 69 -10.71 -0.05 0.70
N ALA A 70 -9.96 -0.49 1.69
CA ALA A 70 -10.10 -1.80 2.32
C ALA A 70 -10.41 -1.60 3.81
N SER A 71 -11.36 -2.38 4.35
CA SER A 71 -11.75 -2.31 5.77
C SER A 71 -10.85 -3.14 6.69
N ASP A 72 -10.20 -4.17 6.15
CA ASP A 72 -9.35 -5.10 6.91
C ASP A 72 -7.85 -4.82 6.67
N SER A 73 -7.32 -5.20 5.49
CA SER A 73 -5.90 -4.98 5.17
C SER A 73 -5.62 -4.84 3.67
N MET A 74 -4.39 -4.40 3.36
CA MET A 74 -3.79 -4.44 2.03
C MET A 74 -2.39 -5.05 2.18
N MET A 75 -2.05 -6.04 1.35
CA MET A 75 -0.73 -6.68 1.32
C MET A 75 -0.06 -6.49 -0.03
N VAL A 76 1.21 -6.09 -0.03
CA VAL A 76 2.06 -6.03 -1.23
C VAL A 76 3.28 -6.91 -0.98
N LYS A 77 3.35 -8.06 -1.66
CA LYS A 77 4.46 -9.01 -1.54
C LYS A 77 5.33 -8.89 -2.79
N THR A 78 6.39 -8.10 -2.68
CA THR A 78 7.31 -7.79 -3.78
C THR A 78 8.71 -7.51 -3.20
N PRO A 79 9.79 -7.77 -3.94
CA PRO A 79 11.14 -7.34 -3.54
C PRO A 79 11.28 -5.82 -3.37
N GLU A 80 10.54 -5.02 -4.15
CA GLU A 80 10.64 -3.56 -4.14
C GLU A 80 9.27 -2.87 -4.35
N VAL A 81 9.04 -1.80 -3.59
CA VAL A 81 7.93 -0.85 -3.79
C VAL A 81 8.52 0.56 -3.85
N THR A 82 8.32 1.25 -4.96
CA THR A 82 8.87 2.60 -5.18
C THR A 82 7.77 3.65 -5.34
N ALA A 83 7.92 4.76 -4.61
CA ALA A 83 7.05 5.94 -4.68
C ALA A 83 7.91 7.18 -4.92
N THR A 84 7.51 8.05 -5.84
CA THR A 84 8.39 9.11 -6.37
C THR A 84 8.38 10.41 -5.58
N LEU A 85 7.28 10.73 -4.88
CA LEU A 85 7.13 12.04 -4.22
C LEU A 85 6.86 11.91 -2.73
N LYS A 86 5.71 11.38 -2.33
CA LYS A 86 5.29 11.35 -0.93
C LYS A 86 4.55 10.07 -0.59
N VAL A 87 4.92 9.48 0.54
CA VAL A 87 4.12 8.48 1.27
C VAL A 87 3.64 9.13 2.56
N THR A 88 2.34 9.04 2.86
CA THR A 88 1.77 9.54 4.12
C THR A 88 1.12 8.39 4.87
N VAL A 89 1.60 8.13 6.09
CA VAL A 89 1.08 7.08 6.97
C VAL A 89 0.50 7.76 8.21
N GLN A 90 -0.78 7.52 8.50
CA GLN A 90 -1.49 8.16 9.63
C GLN A 90 -1.23 7.45 10.96
N ARG A 91 -0.75 6.22 10.89
CA ARG A 91 -0.46 5.34 12.03
C ARG A 91 1.03 4.94 11.97
N PRO A 92 1.56 4.20 12.97
CA PRO A 92 2.97 3.87 13.00
C PRO A 92 3.48 3.24 11.70
N LEU A 93 4.65 3.67 11.26
CA LEU A 93 5.43 3.02 10.20
C LEU A 93 6.48 2.13 10.88
N THR A 94 6.47 0.85 10.55
CA THR A 94 7.39 -0.14 11.12
C THR A 94 8.19 -0.82 10.01
N GLY A 95 9.52 -0.75 10.07
CA GLY A 95 10.41 -1.57 9.27
C GLY A 95 11.02 -2.69 10.12
N GLN A 96 10.83 -3.94 9.71
CA GLN A 96 11.52 -5.08 10.32
C GLN A 96 12.91 -5.19 9.70
N SER A 97 13.94 -5.47 10.50
CA SER A 97 15.35 -5.56 10.05
C SER A 97 16.02 -4.23 9.66
N GLY A 98 15.46 -3.10 10.08
CA GLY A 98 16.04 -1.76 9.91
C GLY A 98 15.24 -0.85 8.96
N MET A 99 15.37 0.46 9.14
CA MET A 99 14.83 1.48 8.24
C MET A 99 15.97 2.41 7.88
N SER A 100 16.36 2.43 6.60
CA SER A 100 17.30 3.43 6.09
C SER A 100 16.49 4.61 5.55
N VAL A 101 16.75 5.81 6.07
CA VAL A 101 16.20 7.06 5.54
C VAL A 101 17.40 7.89 5.07
N GLY A 102 17.71 7.80 3.78
CA GLY A 102 18.83 8.48 3.16
C GLY A 102 18.37 9.51 2.11
N GLY A 103 19.21 10.51 1.85
CA GLY A 103 19.12 11.32 0.63
C GLY A 103 19.64 10.53 -0.58
N ASP A 104 19.38 11.04 -1.79
CA ASP A 104 19.87 10.47 -3.04
C ASP A 104 21.39 10.62 -3.21
N ASN A 105 21.95 9.84 -4.14
CA ASN A 105 23.37 9.76 -4.44
C ASN A 105 23.91 11.11 -4.95
N ASP A 106 24.52 11.88 -4.03
CA ASP A 106 25.58 12.89 -4.27
C ASP A 106 25.36 14.35 -3.80
N GLN A 107 24.31 14.72 -3.04
CA GLN A 107 24.29 16.05 -2.37
C GLN A 107 23.46 16.14 -1.07
N GLY A 108 23.80 15.33 -0.05
CA GLY A 108 23.50 15.69 1.34
C GLY A 108 22.28 15.00 1.97
N SER A 109 22.59 14.01 2.82
CA SER A 109 21.68 13.36 3.76
C SER A 109 21.05 14.32 4.76
N THR A 110 19.82 14.75 4.53
CA THR A 110 18.97 15.22 5.63
C THR A 110 17.57 14.65 5.51
N ALA A 111 17.37 13.49 6.14
CA ALA A 111 16.05 13.14 6.65
C ALA A 111 15.60 14.27 7.59
N THR A 112 14.70 15.14 7.12
CA THR A 112 14.16 16.23 7.94
C THR A 112 12.91 15.72 8.66
N ILE A 113 12.96 15.71 9.98
CA ILE A 113 11.81 15.38 10.84
C ILE A 113 11.33 16.69 11.48
N ILE A 114 10.09 17.07 11.22
CA ILE A 114 9.47 18.27 11.82
C ILE A 114 8.70 17.84 13.07
N GLY A 115 9.03 18.43 14.22
CA GLY A 115 8.43 18.12 15.51
C GLY A 115 9.33 17.27 16.42
N ASN A 116 8.75 16.69 17.47
CA ASN A 116 9.48 15.89 18.43
C ASN A 116 9.72 14.46 17.92
N ILE A 117 10.92 13.94 18.13
CA ILE A 117 11.22 12.51 18.02
C ILE A 117 11.14 11.93 19.44
N ASN A 118 10.08 11.16 19.72
CA ASN A 118 9.96 10.41 20.97
C ASN A 118 10.49 9.00 20.75
N HIS A 119 11.71 8.73 21.20
CA HIS A 119 12.34 7.41 21.16
C HIS A 119 12.14 6.71 22.50
N ALA A 120 11.60 5.48 22.48
CA ALA A 120 11.34 4.70 23.68
C ALA A 120 12.26 3.48 23.72
N SER A 121 13.11 3.40 24.74
CA SER A 121 14.07 2.32 25.02
C SER A 121 15.15 2.11 23.95
N GLY A 122 16.32 1.61 24.35
CA GLY A 122 17.48 1.43 23.46
C GLY A 122 18.30 2.71 23.26
N THR A 123 19.21 2.69 22.28
CA THR A 123 20.18 3.77 22.05
C THR A 123 20.07 4.30 20.62
N ILE A 124 19.99 5.62 20.47
CA ILE A 124 20.21 6.29 19.18
C ILE A 124 21.73 6.50 19.04
N TYR A 125 22.38 5.75 18.15
CA TYR A 125 23.77 5.99 17.78
C TYR A 125 23.83 7.02 16.65
N SER A 126 24.55 8.11 16.86
CA SER A 126 24.90 9.06 15.80
C SER A 126 26.42 9.17 15.72
N VAL A 127 26.97 9.04 14.51
CA VAL A 127 28.41 9.09 14.26
C VAL A 127 28.96 10.51 14.44
N LYS A 128 28.13 11.54 14.19
CA LYS A 128 28.44 12.95 14.46
C LYS A 128 27.14 13.67 14.84
N ILE A 129 27.07 14.12 16.08
CA ILE A 129 26.02 15.03 16.55
C ILE A 129 26.63 16.43 16.54
N GLY A 130 25.94 17.41 15.96
CA GLY A 130 26.35 18.81 16.07
C GLY A 130 26.32 19.32 17.52
N THR A 131 26.64 20.59 17.73
CA THR A 131 26.46 21.22 19.04
C THR A 131 24.98 21.20 19.41
N HIS A 132 24.65 20.57 20.54
CA HIS A 132 23.32 20.69 21.15
C HIS A 132 23.46 21.46 22.45
N LYS A 133 22.56 22.41 22.69
CA LYS A 133 22.57 23.27 23.87
C LYS A 133 21.51 22.79 24.83
N HIS A 134 21.91 22.45 26.05
CA HIS A 134 21.00 22.36 27.18
C HIS A 134 21.47 23.33 28.27
N ASP A 135 20.52 23.95 28.96
CA ASP A 135 20.80 24.84 30.09
C ASP A 135 20.74 24.03 31.38
N HIS A 136 21.74 24.19 32.23
CA HIS A 136 21.75 23.64 33.58
C HIS A 136 21.58 24.80 34.55
N ALA A 137 20.38 24.92 35.13
CA ALA A 137 20.16 25.77 36.29
C ALA A 137 20.93 25.19 37.50
N GLY A 138 22.21 25.53 37.61
CA GLY A 138 23.07 25.13 38.72
C GLY A 138 22.56 25.72 40.03
N ARG A 139 21.88 24.92 40.85
CA ARG A 139 21.57 25.27 42.24
C ARG A 139 22.86 25.24 43.05
N ARG A 140 23.59 26.35 43.10
CA ARG A 140 24.70 26.56 44.05
C ARG A 140 24.12 26.64 45.46
N ILE A 141 24.19 25.55 46.22
CA ILE A 141 23.99 25.59 47.68
C ILE A 141 25.27 26.17 48.28
N ARG A 142 25.22 27.43 48.73
CA ARG A 142 26.33 28.04 49.50
C ARG A 142 26.20 27.56 50.95
N HIS A 143 27.16 26.75 51.41
CA HIS A 143 27.37 26.51 52.83
C HIS A 143 27.89 27.80 53.45
N ALA A 144 27.14 28.38 54.38
CA ALA A 144 27.60 29.48 55.22
C ALA A 144 28.40 28.88 56.38
N THR A 145 29.72 29.00 56.34
CA THR A 145 30.56 28.81 57.53
C THR A 145 30.39 30.05 58.41
N GLN A 146 29.70 29.88 59.53
CA GLN A 146 29.58 30.90 60.57
C GLN A 146 30.90 30.88 61.37
N LEU A 147 31.73 31.92 61.18
CA LEU A 147 32.87 32.20 62.04
C LEU A 147 32.38 33.06 63.21
N THR A 148 32.72 32.60 64.41
CA THR A 148 32.46 33.17 65.75
C THR A 148 32.83 34.63 65.90
#